data_AF-A0A9D8KYP8-F1
#
_entry.id   AF-A0A9D8KYP8-F1
#
_cell.length_a   1.000
_cell.length_b   1.000
_cell.length_c   1.000
_cell.angle_alpha   90.00
_cell.angle_beta   90.00
_cell.angle_gamma   90.00
#
_symmetry.space_group_name_H-M   'P 1'
#
loop_
_entity.id
_entity.type
_entity.pdbx_description
1 polymer ?
#
loop_
_entity_poly.entity_id
_entity_poly.type
_entity_poly.pdbx_seq_one_letter_code
_entity_poly.pdbx_strand_id
1 'polypeptide(L)'
;MLDPALLRQQPAELAQRLRDTRGYELDVAAIESLEADRKRIQVRTQELQSLRNSRSKAIGQAKAKGEDVSAIMAEVAGFADELKASEVQLDELRAQIEGLPAGTVNVVANA
;
A
#
# COMPACT_ATOMS: atom_id res chain seq x y z
N MET A 1 -14.27 -15.33 -0.49
CA MET A 1 -13.35 -14.22 -0.16
C MET A 1 -14.18 -12.96 -0.12
N LEU A 2 -13.96 -12.05 0.84
CA LEU A 2 -14.65 -10.74 0.82
C LEU A 2 -14.07 -9.91 -0.32
N ASP A 3 -14.89 -9.03 -0.90
CA ASP A 3 -14.40 -8.08 -1.91
C ASP A 3 -13.43 -7.09 -1.23
N PRO A 4 -12.13 -7.07 -1.61
CA PRO A 4 -11.15 -6.18 -1.04
C PRO A 4 -11.45 -4.70 -1.32
N ALA A 5 -12.22 -4.38 -2.36
CA ALA A 5 -12.69 -3.02 -2.61
C ALA A 5 -13.71 -2.59 -1.54
N LEU A 6 -14.68 -3.46 -1.20
CA LEU A 6 -15.67 -3.17 -0.17
C LEU A 6 -15.03 -3.06 1.22
N LEU A 7 -14.06 -3.92 1.56
CA LEU A 7 -13.32 -3.82 2.82
C LEU A 7 -12.62 -2.46 2.97
N ARG A 8 -12.07 -1.90 1.89
CA ARG A 8 -11.31 -0.65 1.93
C ARG A 8 -12.18 0.60 1.83
N GLN A 9 -13.31 0.51 1.13
CA GLN A 9 -14.15 1.67 0.82
C GLN A 9 -15.33 1.80 1.77
N GLN A 10 -15.91 0.69 2.20
CA GLN A 10 -17.17 0.64 2.95
C GLN A 10 -17.14 -0.39 4.10
N PRO A 11 -16.13 -0.37 4.98
CA PRO A 11 -15.96 -1.41 6.01
C PRO A 11 -17.13 -1.46 7.01
N ALA A 12 -17.73 -0.32 7.36
CA ALA A 12 -18.87 -0.25 8.27
C ALA A 12 -20.14 -0.90 7.67
N GLU A 13 -20.45 -0.62 6.41
CA GLU A 13 -21.58 -1.22 5.71
C GLU A 13 -21.39 -2.74 5.56
N LEU A 14 -20.17 -3.16 5.19
CA LEU A 14 -19.82 -4.56 5.09
C LEU A 14 -19.94 -5.27 6.45
N ALA A 15 -19.51 -4.63 7.54
CA ALA A 15 -19.66 -5.16 8.89
C ALA A 15 -21.13 -5.37 9.27
N GLN A 16 -21.99 -4.40 8.96
CA GLN A 16 -23.43 -4.51 9.22
C GLN A 16 -24.04 -5.67 8.43
N ARG A 17 -23.73 -5.77 7.13
CA ARG A 17 -24.22 -6.87 6.29
C ARG A 17 -23.75 -8.24 6.78
N LEU A 18 -22.49 -8.36 7.21
CA LEU A 18 -21.95 -9.61 7.75
C LEU A 18 -22.59 -9.99 9.09
N ARG A 19 -22.85 -9.01 9.96
CA ARG A 19 -23.58 -9.22 11.21
C ARG A 19 -25.00 -9.74 10.92
N ASP A 20 -25.73 -9.10 10.02
CA ASP A 20 -27.13 -9.43 9.75
C ASP A 20 -27.30 -10.76 9.01
N THR A 21 -26.41 -11.06 8.06
CA THR A 21 -26.55 -12.26 7.21
C THR A 21 -25.84 -13.49 7.76
N ARG A 22 -24.85 -13.31 8.65
CA ARG A 22 -24.00 -14.42 9.11
C ARG A 22 -23.72 -14.42 10.61
N GLY A 23 -24.19 -13.44 11.36
CA GLY A 23 -23.82 -13.26 12.76
C GLY A 23 -22.33 -13.01 12.96
N TYR A 24 -21.63 -12.57 11.91
CA TYR A 24 -20.18 -12.36 11.96
C TYR A 24 -19.87 -10.90 12.31
N GLU A 25 -19.04 -10.68 13.33
CA GLU A 25 -18.57 -9.36 13.71
C GLU A 25 -17.25 -9.05 12.99
N LEU A 26 -17.28 -8.05 12.11
CA LEU A 26 -16.10 -7.54 11.43
C LEU A 26 -15.44 -6.45 12.29
N ASP A 27 -14.13 -6.57 12.52
CA ASP A 27 -13.34 -5.53 13.18
C ASP A 27 -13.05 -4.38 12.19
N VAL A 28 -13.97 -3.41 12.15
CA VAL A 28 -13.89 -2.23 11.30
C VAL A 28 -12.65 -1.38 11.64
N ALA A 29 -12.33 -1.24 12.93
CA ALA A 29 -11.22 -0.40 13.37
C ALA A 29 -9.86 -0.96 12.92
N ALA A 30 -9.70 -2.29 12.98
CA ALA A 30 -8.50 -2.95 12.44
C ALA A 30 -8.37 -2.72 10.93
N ILE A 31 -9.45 -2.84 10.16
CA ILE A 31 -9.44 -2.62 8.70
C ILE A 31 -9.09 -1.18 8.36
N GLU A 32 -9.69 -0.22 9.06
CA GLU A 32 -9.41 1.21 8.85
C GLU A 32 -7.95 1.55 9.14
N SER A 33 -7.37 0.97 10.18
CA SER A 33 -5.94 1.12 10.49
C SER A 33 -5.05 0.55 9.39
N LEU A 34 -5.31 -0.68 8.94
CA LEU A 34 -4.55 -1.32 7.86
C LEU A 34 -4.63 -0.54 6.55
N GLU A 35 -5.82 -0.02 6.20
CA GLU A 35 -6.00 0.79 4.99
C GLU A 35 -5.31 2.16 5.12
N ALA A 36 -5.30 2.77 6.30
CA ALA A 36 -4.56 4.00 6.56
C ALA A 36 -3.05 3.78 6.38
N ASP A 37 -2.51 2.68 6.89
CA ASP A 37 -1.11 2.31 6.72
C ASP A 37 -0.77 2.06 5.25
N ARG A 38 -1.63 1.30 4.55
CA ARG A 38 -1.47 1.01 3.12
C ARG A 38 -1.47 2.30 2.29
N LYS A 39 -2.37 3.24 2.57
CA LYS A 39 -2.41 4.56 1.90
C LYS A 39 -1.14 5.35 2.14
N ARG A 40 -0.67 5.40 3.40
CA ARG A 40 0.55 6.13 3.78
C ARG A 40 1.76 5.60 3.02
N ILE A 41 1.95 4.29 3.01
CA ILE A 41 3.08 3.67 2.31
C ILE A 41 2.96 3.88 0.80
N GLN A 42 1.75 3.78 0.23
CA GLN A 42 1.55 4.03 -1.20
C GLN A 42 1.95 5.46 -1.60
N VAL A 43 1.59 6.47 -0.79
CA VAL A 43 2.00 7.86 -1.02
C VAL A 43 3.52 7.98 -0.93
N ARG A 44 4.13 7.39 0.11
CA ARG A 44 5.59 7.39 0.26
C ARG A 44 6.32 6.75 -0.92
N THR A 45 5.81 5.63 -1.44
CA THR A 45 6.35 4.97 -2.63
C THR A 45 6.33 5.90 -3.85
N GLN A 46 5.24 6.64 -4.06
CA GLN A 46 5.12 7.59 -5.17
C GLN A 46 6.10 8.77 -5.01
N GLU A 47 6.26 9.29 -3.79
CA GLU A 47 7.23 10.34 -3.48
C GLU A 47 8.67 9.85 -3.77
N LEU A 48 9.02 8.65 -3.31
CA LEU A 48 10.33 8.06 -3.55
C LEU A 48 10.62 7.83 -5.04
N GLN A 49 9.64 7.38 -5.81
CA GLN A 49 9.77 7.25 -7.26
C GLN A 49 10.05 8.61 -7.91
N SER A 50 9.33 9.66 -7.50
CA SER A 50 9.54 11.02 -7.98
C SER A 50 10.94 11.53 -7.62
N LEU A 51 11.36 11.35 -6.37
CA LEU A 51 12.69 11.74 -5.88
C LEU A 51 13.80 11.01 -6.65
N ARG A 52 13.70 9.69 -6.80
CA ARG A 52 14.67 8.87 -7.56
C ARG A 52 14.82 9.37 -8.99
N ASN A 53 13.71 9.66 -9.67
CA ASN A 53 13.73 10.14 -11.05
C ASN A 53 14.37 11.53 -11.16
N SER A 54 14.04 12.44 -10.24
CA SER A 54 14.63 13.78 -10.14
C SER A 54 16.14 13.73 -9.91
N ARG A 55 16.59 12.91 -8.94
CA ARG A 55 18.02 12.73 -8.64
C ARG A 55 18.78 12.06 -9.79
N SER A 56 18.17 11.10 -10.48
CA SER A 56 18.78 10.44 -11.64
C SER A 56 19.08 11.44 -12.76
N LYS A 57 18.17 12.40 -12.99
CA LYS A 57 18.38 13.50 -13.93
C LYS A 57 19.51 14.43 -13.47
N ALA A 58 19.55 14.78 -12.19
CA ALA A 58 20.61 15.61 -11.61
C ALA A 58 22.00 14.96 -11.75
N ILE A 59 22.12 13.65 -11.53
CA ILE A 59 23.37 12.89 -11.76
C ILE A 59 23.84 13.01 -13.20
N GLY A 60 22.94 12.84 -14.18
CA GLY A 60 23.29 12.98 -15.59
C GLY A 60 23.83 14.36 -15.94
N GLN A 61 23.19 15.41 -15.41
CA GLN A 61 23.63 16.79 -15.60
C GLN A 61 25.00 17.07 -14.94
N ALA A 62 25.21 16.61 -13.71
CA ALA A 62 26.48 16.77 -12.99
C ALA A 62 27.61 16.01 -13.68
N LYS A 63 27.38 14.77 -14.14
CA LYS A 63 28.35 14.00 -14.94
C LYS A 63 28.74 14.73 -16.22
N ALA A 64 27.79 15.33 -16.92
CA ALA A 64 28.07 16.11 -18.14
C ALA A 64 28.94 17.34 -17.87
N LYS A 65 28.92 17.87 -16.64
CA LYS A 65 29.76 18.99 -16.18
C LYS A 65 31.09 18.54 -15.56
N GLY A 66 31.34 17.24 -15.44
CA GLY A 66 32.53 16.71 -14.76
C GLY A 66 32.52 16.88 -13.23
N GLU A 67 31.35 17.08 -12.63
CA GLU A 67 31.18 17.21 -11.18
C GLU A 67 31.21 15.84 -10.49
N ASP A 68 31.60 15.80 -9.21
CA ASP A 68 31.46 14.60 -8.40
C ASP A 68 29.99 14.31 -8.08
N VAL A 69 29.58 13.06 -8.29
CA VAL A 69 28.21 12.57 -8.11
C VAL A 69 28.10 11.50 -7.04
N SER A 70 29.18 11.19 -6.34
CA SER A 70 29.25 10.13 -5.32
C SER A 70 28.11 10.25 -4.29
N ALA A 71 27.90 11.45 -3.74
CA ALA A 71 26.86 11.73 -2.74
C ALA A 71 25.44 11.51 -3.29
N ILE A 72 25.15 12.01 -4.51
CA ILE A 72 23.81 11.89 -5.12
C ILE A 72 23.53 10.44 -5.52
N MET A 73 24.56 9.71 -5.98
CA MET A 73 24.44 8.28 -6.27
C MET A 73 24.13 7.46 -5.01
N ALA A 74 24.73 7.80 -3.86
CA ALA A 74 24.43 7.16 -2.58
C ALA A 74 22.97 7.44 -2.14
N GLU A 75 22.48 8.67 -2.29
CA GLU A 75 21.08 9.04 -1.99
C GLU A 75 20.09 8.23 -2.85
N VAL A 76 20.37 8.10 -4.16
CA VAL A 76 19.54 7.32 -5.10
C VAL A 76 19.52 5.84 -4.76
N ALA A 77 20.65 5.27 -4.33
CA ALA A 77 20.71 3.88 -3.87
C ALA A 77 19.80 3.66 -2.66
N GLY A 78 19.84 4.58 -1.68
CA GLY A 78 18.95 4.53 -0.52
C GLY A 78 17.46 4.56 -0.89
N PHE A 79 17.07 5.36 -1.89
CA PHE A 79 15.69 5.36 -2.38
C PHE A 79 15.28 4.03 -3.03
N ALA A 80 16.20 3.35 -3.72
CA ALA A 80 15.90 2.05 -4.33
C ALA A 80 15.62 0.98 -3.26
N ASP A 81 16.38 0.98 -2.17
CA ASP A 81 16.18 0.08 -1.04
C ASP A 81 14.85 0.37 -0.32
N GLU A 82 14.55 1.66 -0.07
CA GLU A 82 13.29 2.07 0.56
C GLU A 82 12.06 1.73 -0.31
N LEU A 83 12.18 1.87 -1.64
CA LEU A 83 11.14 1.47 -2.58
C LEU A 83 10.85 -0.03 -2.49
N LYS A 84 11.89 -0.86 -2.50
CA LYS A 84 11.75 -2.32 -2.39
C LYS A 84 11.09 -2.71 -1.07
N ALA A 85 11.50 -2.08 0.04
CA ALA A 85 10.88 -2.32 1.34
C ALA A 85 9.40 -1.90 1.35
N SER A 86 9.07 -0.76 0.75
CA SER A 86 7.69 -0.26 0.66
C SER A 86 6.79 -1.17 -0.19
N GLU A 87 7.32 -1.75 -1.27
CA GLU A 87 6.60 -2.73 -2.10
C GLU A 87 6.24 -4.00 -1.29
N VAL A 88 7.20 -4.54 -0.55
CA VAL A 88 6.96 -5.70 0.34
C VAL A 88 5.90 -5.38 1.39
N GLN A 89 6.00 -4.23 2.06
CA GLN A 89 5.01 -3.82 3.06
C GLN A 89 3.61 -3.62 2.48
N LEU A 90 3.51 -3.07 1.26
CA LEU A 90 2.21 -2.93 0.59
C LEU A 90 1.57 -4.28 0.30
N ASP A 91 2.36 -5.26 -0.12
CA ASP A 91 1.87 -6.61 -0.40
C ASP A 91 1.49 -7.35 0.88
N GLU A 92 2.24 -7.18 1.96
CA GLU A 92 1.89 -7.69 3.29
C GLU A 92 0.56 -7.09 3.81
N LEU A 93 0.38 -5.77 3.69
CA LEU A 93 -0.86 -5.11 4.11
C LEU A 93 -2.06 -5.54 3.26
N ARG A 94 -1.88 -5.72 1.95
CA ARG A 94 -2.92 -6.29 1.08
C ARG A 94 -3.29 -7.70 1.52
N ALA A 95 -2.30 -8.57 1.75
CA ALA A 95 -2.54 -9.93 2.21
C ALA A 95 -3.24 -9.96 3.58
N GLN A 96 -2.93 -9.02 4.48
CA GLN A 96 -3.62 -8.89 5.76
C GLN A 96 -5.08 -8.49 5.58
N ILE A 97 -5.37 -7.50 4.72
CA ILE A 97 -6.75 -7.07 4.41
C ILE A 97 -7.55 -8.20 3.75
N GLU A 98 -6.94 -8.93 2.81
CA GLU A 98 -7.58 -10.02 2.05
C GLU A 98 -7.71 -11.32 2.85
N GLY A 99 -6.78 -11.55 3.79
CA GLY A 99 -6.70 -12.75 4.62
C GLY A 99 -7.62 -12.72 5.84
N LEU A 100 -8.35 -11.63 6.09
CA LEU A 100 -9.34 -11.58 7.17
C LEU A 100 -10.40 -12.68 6.96
N PRO A 101 -10.54 -13.62 7.90
CA PRO A 101 -11.38 -14.79 7.71
C PRO A 101 -12.85 -14.37 7.66
N ALA A 102 -13.44 -14.37 6.47
CA ALA A 102 -14.88 -14.50 6.37
C ALA A 102 -15.21 -15.96 6.67
N GLY A 103 -15.86 -16.21 7.81
CA GLY A 103 -16.58 -17.46 8.04
C GLY A 103 -17.27 -17.87 6.72
N THR A 104 -16.85 -19.03 6.23
CA THR A 104 -17.02 -19.58 4.89
C THR A 104 -18.41 -19.31 4.32
N VAL A 105 -18.53 -18.38 3.36
CA VAL A 105 -19.50 -18.37 2.24
C VAL A 105 -19.08 -17.19 1.34
N ASN A 106 -19.10 -17.37 0.02
CA ASN A 106 -18.93 -16.27 -0.93
C ASN A 106 -20.25 -15.49 -0.98
N VAL A 107 -20.33 -14.23 -0.51
CA VAL A 107 -21.52 -13.42 -0.83
C VAL A 107 -21.35 -13.05 -2.30
N VAL A 108 -21.98 -13.81 -3.18
CA VAL A 108 -22.08 -13.45 -4.59
C VAL A 108 -22.74 -12.08 -4.63
N ALA A 109 -22.09 -11.10 -5.26
CA ALA A 109 -22.68 -9.81 -5.55
C ALA A 109 -23.90 -10.06 -6.45
N ASN A 110 -25.10 -9.95 -5.88
CA ASN A 110 -26.33 -9.90 -6.62
C ASN A 110 -27.32 -9.01 -5.87
N ALA A 111 -27.53 -7.81 -6.42
CA ALA A 111 -28.78 -7.05 -6.56
C ALA A 111 -28.40 -5.60 -6.86
#